data_AF-A0A9C9XAW5-F1
#
_entry.id   AF-A0A9C9XAW5-F1
#
_cell.length_a   1.000
_cell.length_b   1.000
_cell.length_c   1.000
_cell.angle_alpha   90.00
_cell.angle_beta   90.00
_cell.angle_gamma   90.00
#
_symmetry.space_group_name_H-M   'P 1'
#
loop_
_entity.id
_entity.type
_entity.pdbx_description
1 polymer ?
#
loop_
_entity_poly.entity_id
_entity_poly.type
_entity_poly.pdbx_seq_one_letter_code
_entity_poly.pdbx_strand_id
1 'polypeptide(L)'
;MRRILFMYKKSALVSAVALSLGVSSASAAVYRMTFMDFPGAPNTTVVGTLDTSVPSGMLNSGATPFFGHAWTGTLVYGLDNTTTGTITGAFSYSMASGASATGSYSFSLAPGQSAMGILFTWKIHTGIPVLNIVNADGSGVDIDGDGTLGTIMQNGPFAGTPVGFSGQAVVPVPAAVWLMGSGLLGLVGVARRRIN
;
A
#
# COMPACT_ATOMS: atom_id res chain seq x y z
N MET A 1 -41.49 51.33 -29.69
CA MET A 1 -41.49 50.03 -28.99
C MET A 1 -40.09 49.41 -29.10
N ARG A 2 -39.31 49.35 -28.01
CA ARG A 2 -37.99 48.67 -27.97
C ARG A 2 -38.12 47.43 -27.09
N ARG A 3 -37.99 46.24 -27.67
CA ARG A 3 -37.83 44.97 -26.93
C ARG A 3 -36.33 44.74 -26.71
N ILE A 4 -35.89 44.86 -25.46
CA ILE A 4 -34.53 44.52 -25.02
C ILE A 4 -34.49 43.02 -24.76
N LEU A 5 -33.73 42.29 -25.59
CA LEU A 5 -33.52 40.86 -25.51
C LEU A 5 -32.36 40.57 -24.55
N PHE A 6 -32.64 40.06 -23.35
CA PHE A 6 -31.62 39.58 -22.41
C PHE A 6 -31.15 38.17 -22.82
N MET A 7 -29.99 38.08 -23.47
CA MET A 7 -29.31 36.80 -23.76
C MET A 7 -28.45 36.35 -22.56
N TYR A 8 -28.84 35.20 -22.01
CA TYR A 8 -28.06 34.13 -21.37
C TYR A 8 -26.70 34.44 -20.68
N LYS A 9 -26.71 34.43 -19.34
CA LYS A 9 -25.52 34.20 -18.48
C LYS A 9 -25.69 32.97 -17.57
N LYS A 10 -26.16 31.83 -18.10
CA LYS A 10 -26.35 30.59 -17.30
C LYS A 10 -25.31 29.50 -17.52
N SER A 11 -24.46 29.61 -18.54
CA SER A 11 -23.53 28.52 -18.92
C SER A 11 -22.16 28.57 -18.25
N ALA A 12 -21.79 29.65 -17.57
CA ALA A 12 -20.49 29.76 -16.90
C ALA A 12 -20.43 29.06 -15.53
N LEU A 13 -21.59 28.84 -14.89
CA LEU A 13 -21.63 28.26 -13.53
C LEU A 13 -21.46 26.73 -13.53
N VAL A 14 -21.80 26.05 -14.64
CA VAL A 14 -21.75 24.59 -14.73
C VAL A 14 -20.33 24.07 -14.94
N SER A 15 -19.47 24.80 -15.67
CA SER A 15 -18.07 24.39 -15.88
C SER A 15 -17.18 24.57 -14.63
N ALA A 16 -17.55 25.42 -13.67
CA ALA A 16 -16.76 25.62 -12.45
C ALA A 16 -16.96 24.49 -11.41
N VAL A 17 -18.12 23.83 -11.41
CA VAL A 17 -18.42 22.71 -10.49
C VAL A 17 -17.88 21.38 -11.02
N ALA A 18 -17.75 21.23 -12.34
CA ALA A 18 -17.16 20.03 -12.95
C ALA A 18 -15.62 19.96 -12.78
N LEU A 19 -14.93 21.09 -12.63
CA LEU A 19 -13.49 21.11 -12.38
C LEU A 19 -13.10 20.81 -10.93
N SER A 20 -14.00 20.99 -9.95
CA SER A 20 -13.67 20.77 -8.52
C SER A 20 -13.79 19.32 -8.06
N LEU A 21 -14.31 18.42 -8.89
CA LEU A 21 -14.45 16.98 -8.58
C LEU A 21 -13.34 16.11 -9.21
N GLY A 22 -12.48 16.68 -10.05
CA GLY A 22 -11.49 15.93 -10.84
C GLY A 22 -10.05 15.92 -10.31
N VAL A 23 -9.75 16.66 -9.24
CA VAL A 23 -8.43 16.65 -8.59
C VAL A 23 -8.50 15.86 -7.29
N SER A 24 -8.81 14.57 -7.39
CA SER A 24 -8.23 13.60 -6.47
C SER A 24 -6.72 13.63 -6.71
N SER A 25 -6.03 14.53 -6.00
CA SER A 25 -4.58 14.52 -5.88
C SER A 25 -4.18 13.07 -5.64
N ALA A 26 -3.41 12.50 -6.56
CA ALA A 26 -2.71 11.24 -6.33
C ALA A 26 -1.78 11.47 -5.13
N SER A 27 -2.30 11.33 -3.92
CA SER A 27 -1.45 11.20 -2.77
C SER A 27 -0.69 9.92 -3.05
N ALA A 28 0.63 10.00 -3.19
CA ALA A 28 1.46 8.81 -3.13
C ALA A 28 1.07 8.09 -1.85
N ALA A 29 0.31 7.01 -1.99
CA ALA A 29 -0.19 6.25 -0.86
C ALA A 29 1.04 5.61 -0.24
N VAL A 30 1.56 6.21 0.83
CA VAL A 30 2.65 5.61 1.60
C VAL A 30 2.03 4.44 2.34
N TYR A 31 2.18 3.25 1.77
CA TYR A 31 1.74 2.02 2.41
C TYR A 31 2.68 1.71 3.58
N ARG A 32 2.18 1.90 4.81
CA ARG A 32 2.85 1.35 5.99
C ARG A 32 2.48 -0.11 6.10
N MET A 33 3.41 -0.96 5.70
CA MET A 33 3.31 -2.39 5.94
C MET A 33 3.76 -2.69 7.37
N THR A 34 2.89 -3.32 8.17
CA THR A 34 3.27 -3.91 9.45
C THR A 34 3.72 -5.35 9.14
N PHE A 35 5.00 -5.61 9.38
CA PHE A 35 5.69 -6.79 8.88
C PHE A 35 5.61 -7.98 9.82
N MET A 36 5.15 -9.09 9.22
CA MET A 36 5.43 -10.48 9.56
C MET A 36 4.91 -10.98 10.91
N ASP A 37 3.78 -11.68 10.85
CA ASP A 37 3.38 -12.61 11.90
C ASP A 37 3.91 -14.01 11.55
N PHE A 38 4.66 -14.62 12.47
CA PHE A 38 5.13 -15.99 12.35
C PHE A 38 4.32 -16.82 13.36
N PRO A 39 3.32 -17.60 12.90
CA PRO A 39 2.48 -18.38 13.79
C PRO A 39 3.34 -19.22 14.74
N GLY A 40 3.20 -18.99 16.04
CA GLY A 40 3.91 -19.74 17.09
C GLY A 40 5.22 -19.14 17.60
N ALA A 41 5.65 -17.96 17.13
CA ALA A 41 6.83 -17.29 17.66
C ALA A 41 6.47 -16.14 18.64
N PRO A 42 7.10 -16.06 19.83
CA PRO A 42 6.83 -14.96 20.75
C PRO A 42 7.41 -13.64 20.22
N ASN A 43 6.54 -12.63 20.08
CA ASN A 43 6.91 -11.23 19.83
C ASN A 43 7.58 -10.95 18.47
N THR A 44 6.94 -11.29 17.36
CA THR A 44 7.52 -11.16 16.01
C THR A 44 6.96 -10.02 15.15
N THR A 45 6.03 -9.21 15.65
CA THR A 45 5.54 -8.07 14.86
C THR A 45 6.65 -7.05 14.68
N VAL A 46 7.24 -7.01 13.48
CA VAL A 46 8.20 -5.98 13.11
C VAL A 46 7.48 -4.88 12.35
N VAL A 47 7.76 -3.61 12.67
CA VAL A 47 7.17 -2.49 11.92
C VAL A 47 8.24 -1.92 10.98
N GLY A 48 7.91 -1.86 9.70
CA GLY A 48 8.72 -1.26 8.65
C GLY A 48 7.88 -0.28 7.85
N THR A 49 8.49 0.55 7.02
CA THR A 49 7.75 1.37 6.05
C THR A 49 8.26 1.04 4.67
N LEU A 50 7.37 0.60 3.78
CA LEU A 50 7.69 0.46 2.37
C LEU A 50 7.32 1.76 1.66
N ASP A 51 8.28 2.35 0.96
CA ASP A 51 7.98 3.38 -0.01
C ASP A 51 7.73 2.73 -1.37
N THR A 52 6.45 2.63 -1.75
CA THR A 52 6.04 2.10 -3.06
C THR A 52 6.10 3.14 -4.16
N SER A 53 6.47 4.40 -3.86
CA SER A 53 6.64 5.44 -4.88
C SER A 53 7.89 5.23 -5.74
N VAL A 54 8.78 4.32 -5.34
CA VAL A 54 9.96 3.90 -6.10
C VAL A 54 9.81 2.44 -6.60
N PRO A 55 10.18 2.13 -7.85
CA PRO A 55 10.08 0.77 -8.42
C PRO A 55 10.86 -0.31 -7.66
N SER A 56 11.82 0.12 -6.83
CA SER A 56 12.60 -0.73 -5.93
C SER A 56 12.76 0.01 -4.60
N GLY A 57 12.15 -0.51 -3.54
CA GLY A 57 12.25 0.01 -2.18
C GLY A 57 13.10 -0.89 -1.30
N MET A 58 13.92 -0.30 -0.43
CA MET A 58 14.60 -1.05 0.64
C MET A 58 13.79 -0.91 1.93
N LEU A 59 13.30 -2.04 2.41
CA LEU A 59 12.81 -2.26 3.76
C LEU A 59 14.00 -2.56 4.66
N ASN A 60 14.01 -1.98 5.85
CA ASN A 60 15.00 -2.31 6.87
C ASN A 60 14.27 -2.44 8.21
N SER A 61 14.74 -3.36 9.03
CA SER A 61 14.37 -3.53 10.43
C SER A 61 14.45 -2.25 11.25
N GLY A 62 15.20 -1.23 10.80
CA GLY A 62 15.51 -0.06 11.60
C GLY A 62 16.16 -0.50 12.90
N ALA A 63 15.55 -0.15 14.03
CA ALA A 63 16.00 -0.54 15.37
C ALA A 63 15.38 -1.85 15.90
N THR A 64 14.41 -2.46 15.20
CA THR A 64 13.67 -3.63 15.69
C THR A 64 14.20 -4.92 15.07
N PRO A 65 15.09 -5.67 15.75
CA PRO A 65 15.63 -6.91 15.22
C PRO A 65 14.54 -7.97 15.07
N PHE A 66 14.67 -8.80 14.04
CA PHE A 66 13.87 -10.00 13.83
C PHE A 66 14.65 -11.21 14.35
N PHE A 67 14.12 -11.94 15.32
CA PHE A 67 14.84 -13.02 16.03
C PHE A 67 16.26 -12.63 16.48
N GLY A 68 16.41 -11.42 17.03
CA GLY A 68 17.69 -10.92 17.55
C GLY A 68 18.70 -10.44 16.50
N HIS A 69 18.34 -10.44 15.22
CA HIS A 69 19.21 -9.97 14.13
C HIS A 69 18.54 -8.87 13.29
N ALA A 70 19.34 -7.97 12.74
CA ALA A 70 18.87 -7.01 11.75
C ALA A 70 18.42 -7.72 10.48
N TRP A 71 17.45 -7.12 9.79
CA TRP A 71 17.00 -7.60 8.49
C TRP A 71 16.81 -6.46 7.50
N THR A 72 16.91 -6.79 6.23
CA THR A 72 16.53 -5.91 5.14
C THR A 72 15.65 -6.67 4.17
N GLY A 73 14.75 -5.98 3.47
CA GLY A 73 13.93 -6.54 2.41
C GLY A 73 14.03 -5.63 1.20
N THR A 74 14.31 -6.18 0.02
CA THR A 74 14.32 -5.39 -1.21
C THR A 74 13.08 -5.74 -2.01
N LEU A 75 12.22 -4.76 -2.25
CA LEU A 75 11.11 -4.92 -3.19
C LEU A 75 11.70 -5.06 -4.59
N VAL A 76 11.41 -6.20 -5.23
CA VAL A 76 11.90 -6.54 -6.57
C VAL A 76 10.78 -6.76 -7.56
N TYR A 77 9.54 -6.84 -7.09
CA TYR A 77 8.36 -7.03 -7.92
C TYR A 77 7.14 -6.36 -7.27
N GLY A 78 6.34 -5.66 -8.08
CA GLY A 78 5.06 -5.10 -7.68
C GLY A 78 4.07 -5.18 -8.84
N LEU A 79 2.86 -5.63 -8.56
CA LEU A 79 1.76 -5.67 -9.52
C LEU A 79 0.44 -5.33 -8.84
N ASP A 80 -0.20 -4.26 -9.26
CA ASP A 80 -1.51 -3.83 -8.75
C ASP A 80 -2.61 -4.20 -9.73
N ASN A 81 -3.64 -4.92 -9.27
CA ASN A 81 -4.85 -5.18 -10.05
C ASN A 81 -5.93 -4.15 -9.74
N THR A 82 -5.84 -3.00 -10.40
CA THR A 82 -6.86 -1.94 -10.36
C THR A 82 -8.02 -2.19 -11.34
N THR A 83 -8.01 -3.32 -12.05
CA THR A 83 -9.01 -3.66 -13.06
C THR A 83 -10.18 -4.46 -12.47
N THR A 84 -11.22 -4.69 -13.26
CA THR A 84 -12.40 -5.47 -12.87
C THR A 84 -12.24 -6.99 -13.10
N GLY A 85 -11.13 -7.44 -13.70
CA GLY A 85 -10.88 -8.85 -14.00
C GLY A 85 -9.80 -9.47 -13.13
N THR A 86 -9.67 -10.80 -13.19
CA THR A 86 -8.55 -11.52 -12.57
C THR A 86 -7.30 -11.38 -13.43
N ILE A 87 -6.16 -11.08 -12.80
CA ILE A 87 -4.85 -11.02 -13.47
C ILE A 87 -3.97 -12.14 -12.92
N THR A 88 -3.27 -12.87 -13.79
CA THR A 88 -2.26 -13.85 -13.38
C THR A 88 -0.85 -13.28 -13.53
N GLY A 89 0.02 -13.56 -12.57
CA GLY A 89 1.40 -13.11 -12.58
C GLY A 89 2.37 -14.16 -12.07
N ALA A 90 3.65 -13.86 -12.22
CA ALA A 90 4.73 -14.66 -11.66
C ALA A 90 5.81 -13.75 -11.07
N PHE A 91 6.22 -14.05 -9.84
CA PHE A 91 7.39 -13.45 -9.21
C PHE A 91 8.55 -14.44 -9.31
N SER A 92 9.42 -14.23 -10.30
CA SER A 92 10.64 -15.01 -10.49
C SER A 92 11.80 -14.43 -9.69
N TYR A 93 12.61 -15.31 -9.08
CA TYR A 93 13.78 -14.89 -8.32
C TYR A 93 15.01 -15.75 -8.66
N SER A 94 16.18 -15.14 -8.56
CA SER A 94 17.47 -15.82 -8.67
C SER A 94 18.34 -15.41 -7.49
N MET A 95 18.74 -16.37 -6.65
CA MET A 95 19.65 -16.07 -5.56
C MET A 95 21.09 -15.91 -6.05
N ALA A 96 21.74 -14.83 -5.63
CA ALA A 96 23.16 -14.64 -5.83
C ALA A 96 23.93 -15.40 -4.73
N SER A 97 24.58 -16.49 -5.14
CA SER A 97 25.57 -17.31 -4.42
C SER A 97 25.07 -18.39 -3.43
N GLY A 98 25.60 -19.61 -3.59
CA GLY A 98 25.61 -20.68 -2.58
C GLY A 98 24.54 -21.77 -2.71
N ALA A 99 23.33 -21.43 -3.16
CA ALA A 99 22.27 -22.40 -3.42
C ALA A 99 21.55 -22.00 -4.72
N SER A 100 21.75 -22.78 -5.78
CA SER A 100 21.12 -22.60 -7.10
C SER A 100 19.62 -22.89 -7.08
N ALA A 101 18.84 -22.17 -6.27
CA ALA A 101 17.39 -22.20 -6.37
C ALA A 101 16.96 -20.95 -7.16
N THR A 102 16.85 -21.13 -8.48
CA THR A 102 15.95 -20.31 -9.28
C THR A 102 14.55 -20.84 -9.05
N GLY A 103 13.62 -19.96 -8.72
CA GLY A 103 12.24 -20.34 -8.52
C GLY A 103 11.30 -19.22 -8.93
N SER A 104 10.00 -19.52 -8.90
CA SER A 104 8.96 -18.55 -9.15
C SER A 104 7.75 -18.84 -8.28
N TYR A 105 7.14 -17.78 -7.76
CA TYR A 105 5.78 -17.85 -7.25
C TYR A 105 4.81 -17.49 -8.37
N SER A 106 3.87 -18.38 -8.68
CA SER A 106 2.75 -18.07 -9.57
C SER A 106 1.55 -17.66 -8.73
N PHE A 107 0.80 -16.65 -9.18
CA PHE A 107 -0.33 -16.13 -8.42
C PHE A 107 -1.41 -15.55 -9.32
N SER A 108 -2.62 -15.40 -8.76
CA SER A 108 -3.74 -14.70 -9.37
C SER A 108 -4.23 -13.59 -8.45
N LEU A 109 -4.43 -12.40 -9.01
CA LEU A 109 -4.99 -11.24 -8.32
C LEU A 109 -6.45 -11.07 -8.73
N ALA A 110 -7.34 -11.07 -7.75
CA ALA A 110 -8.70 -10.57 -7.91
C ALA A 110 -8.71 -9.03 -8.05
N PRO A 111 -9.81 -8.42 -8.51
CA PRO A 111 -9.97 -6.97 -8.51
C PRO A 111 -9.69 -6.34 -7.15
N GLY A 112 -8.87 -5.29 -7.13
CA GLY A 112 -8.50 -4.59 -5.90
C GLY A 112 -7.41 -5.28 -5.08
N GLN A 113 -6.70 -6.26 -5.64
CA GLN A 113 -5.55 -6.89 -4.99
C GLN A 113 -4.22 -6.44 -5.61
N SER A 114 -3.17 -6.50 -4.80
CA SER A 114 -1.80 -6.16 -5.18
C SER A 114 -0.83 -7.26 -4.77
N ALA A 115 0.04 -7.70 -5.68
CA ALA A 115 1.14 -8.62 -5.42
C ALA A 115 2.46 -7.88 -5.24
N MET A 116 3.28 -8.36 -4.31
CA MET A 116 4.56 -7.77 -3.94
C MET A 116 5.58 -8.88 -3.72
N GLY A 117 6.66 -8.88 -4.51
CA GLY A 117 7.80 -9.78 -4.35
C GLY A 117 8.94 -9.07 -3.64
N ILE A 118 9.38 -9.63 -2.52
CA ILE A 118 10.44 -9.09 -1.67
C ILE A 118 11.59 -10.10 -1.59
N LEU A 119 12.82 -9.62 -1.69
CA LEU A 119 14.02 -10.38 -1.34
C LEU A 119 14.47 -10.01 0.07
N PHE A 120 14.20 -10.88 1.01
CA PHE A 120 14.54 -10.74 2.41
C PHE A 120 15.99 -11.16 2.67
N THR A 121 16.68 -10.38 3.49
CA THR A 121 18.03 -10.63 3.96
C THR A 121 18.01 -10.62 5.48
N TRP A 122 18.49 -11.70 6.08
CA TRP A 122 18.54 -11.87 7.52
C TRP A 122 19.80 -12.64 7.91
N LYS A 123 20.56 -12.07 8.84
CA LYS A 123 21.85 -12.61 9.28
C LYS A 123 22.78 -12.85 8.08
N ILE A 124 23.16 -14.11 7.80
CA ILE A 124 24.02 -14.49 6.68
C ILE A 124 23.23 -14.91 5.43
N HIS A 125 21.90 -15.01 5.54
CA HIS A 125 21.03 -15.46 4.45
C HIS A 125 20.52 -14.24 3.69
N THR A 126 20.86 -14.14 2.41
CA THR A 126 20.45 -13.07 1.51
C THR A 126 19.50 -13.62 0.45
N GLY A 127 18.65 -12.76 -0.10
CA GLY A 127 17.84 -13.13 -1.26
C GLY A 127 16.71 -14.13 -0.98
N ILE A 128 16.24 -14.21 0.26
CA ILE A 128 15.11 -15.09 0.62
C ILE A 128 13.83 -14.53 -0.01
N PRO A 129 13.22 -15.20 -0.99
CA PRO A 129 12.10 -14.65 -1.72
C PRO A 129 10.83 -14.81 -0.91
N VAL A 130 10.03 -13.77 -0.89
CA VAL A 130 8.72 -13.78 -0.26
C VAL A 130 7.74 -13.12 -1.22
N LEU A 131 6.66 -13.81 -1.55
CA LEU A 131 5.51 -13.22 -2.23
C LEU A 131 4.44 -12.87 -1.21
N ASN A 132 3.93 -11.66 -1.30
CA ASN A 132 2.78 -11.23 -0.54
C ASN A 132 1.69 -10.70 -1.46
N ILE A 133 0.44 -10.99 -1.14
CA ILE A 133 -0.72 -10.40 -1.81
C ILE A 133 -1.59 -9.73 -0.76
N VAL A 134 -1.99 -8.49 -1.05
CA VAL A 134 -2.85 -7.68 -0.18
C VAL A 134 -4.08 -7.21 -0.93
N ASN A 135 -5.19 -7.06 -0.22
CA ASN A 135 -6.37 -6.34 -0.70
C ASN A 135 -6.15 -4.82 -0.60
N ALA A 136 -7.02 -4.05 -1.25
CA ALA A 136 -6.97 -2.58 -1.26
C ALA A 136 -7.11 -1.95 0.15
N ASP A 137 -7.69 -2.68 1.10
CA ASP A 137 -7.76 -2.27 2.51
C ASP A 137 -6.48 -2.56 3.31
N GLY A 138 -5.50 -3.24 2.70
CA GLY A 138 -4.23 -3.65 3.30
C GLY A 138 -4.25 -5.03 3.97
N SER A 139 -5.40 -5.73 4.01
CA SER A 139 -5.47 -7.09 4.55
C SER A 139 -4.71 -8.08 3.66
N GLY A 140 -4.01 -9.05 4.27
CA GLY A 140 -3.34 -10.12 3.55
C GLY A 140 -4.34 -11.10 2.90
N VAL A 141 -3.89 -11.79 1.86
CA VAL A 141 -4.67 -12.81 1.14
C VAL A 141 -4.05 -14.18 1.36
N ASP A 142 -4.90 -15.19 1.58
CA ASP A 142 -4.54 -16.60 1.53
C ASP A 142 -4.53 -17.04 0.05
N ILE A 143 -3.35 -17.36 -0.47
CA ILE A 143 -3.11 -17.56 -1.90
C ILE A 143 -3.31 -19.02 -2.29
N ASP A 144 -3.06 -19.96 -1.39
CA ASP A 144 -3.12 -21.40 -1.63
C ASP A 144 -4.30 -22.10 -0.92
N GLY A 145 -5.08 -21.35 -0.13
CA GLY A 145 -6.29 -21.83 0.53
C GLY A 145 -6.01 -22.67 1.76
N ASP A 146 -4.81 -22.57 2.36
CA ASP A 146 -4.41 -23.34 3.52
C ASP A 146 -4.90 -22.76 4.87
N GLY A 147 -5.54 -21.60 4.83
CA GLY A 147 -6.02 -20.85 5.98
C GLY A 147 -5.01 -19.88 6.58
N THR A 148 -3.82 -19.77 5.99
CA THR A 148 -2.74 -18.87 6.42
C THR A 148 -2.54 -17.77 5.38
N LEU A 149 -2.31 -16.54 5.85
CA LEU A 149 -2.06 -15.41 4.95
C LEU A 149 -0.63 -15.46 4.41
N GLY A 150 -0.46 -15.12 3.13
CA GLY A 150 0.84 -14.97 2.48
C GLY A 150 1.31 -16.23 1.73
N THR A 151 2.63 -16.34 1.53
CA THR A 151 3.23 -17.53 0.91
C THR A 151 4.29 -18.15 1.81
N ILE A 152 4.56 -19.44 1.64
CA ILE A 152 5.68 -20.11 2.29
C ILE A 152 7.01 -19.58 1.76
N MET A 153 7.97 -19.36 2.65
CA MET A 153 9.34 -19.05 2.26
C MET A 153 9.94 -20.30 1.61
N GLN A 154 10.43 -20.18 0.38
CA GLN A 154 10.97 -21.33 -0.35
C GLN A 154 12.40 -21.70 0.07
N ASN A 155 13.09 -20.84 0.82
CA ASN A 155 14.45 -21.08 1.26
C ASN A 155 14.81 -20.29 2.55
N GLY A 156 16.08 -20.38 2.94
CA GLY A 156 16.60 -19.74 4.13
C GLY A 156 16.27 -20.51 5.42
N PRO A 157 16.53 -19.91 6.59
CA PRO A 157 16.34 -20.55 7.89
C PRO A 157 14.86 -20.70 8.28
N PHE A 158 13.95 -20.17 7.46
CA PHE A 158 12.50 -20.20 7.66
C PHE A 158 11.76 -20.92 6.52
N ALA A 159 12.47 -21.76 5.76
CA ALA A 159 11.88 -22.48 4.63
C ALA A 159 10.67 -23.33 5.08
N GLY A 160 9.56 -23.23 4.35
CA GLY A 160 8.29 -23.89 4.67
C GLY A 160 7.41 -23.14 5.67
N THR A 161 7.89 -22.03 6.23
CA THR A 161 7.07 -21.20 7.13
C THR A 161 6.30 -20.16 6.31
N PRO A 162 4.97 -20.03 6.50
CA PRO A 162 4.19 -18.97 5.85
C PRO A 162 4.55 -17.61 6.44
N VAL A 163 4.57 -16.59 5.59
CA VAL A 163 4.80 -15.21 6.00
C VAL A 163 3.66 -14.33 5.51
N GLY A 164 2.83 -13.92 6.46
CA GLY A 164 1.76 -12.95 6.22
C GLY A 164 2.24 -11.52 6.43
N PHE A 165 1.79 -10.61 5.58
CA PHE A 165 1.96 -9.17 5.80
C PHE A 165 0.59 -8.51 5.83
N SER A 166 0.39 -7.62 6.78
CA SER A 166 -0.77 -6.75 6.81
C SER A 166 -0.30 -5.32 6.61
N GLY A 167 -0.78 -4.68 5.55
CA GLY A 167 -0.70 -3.24 5.40
C GLY A 167 -1.72 -2.57 6.30
N GLN A 168 -1.36 -1.44 6.91
CA GLN A 168 -2.35 -0.41 7.19
C GLN A 168 -2.24 0.63 6.08
N ALA A 169 -3.32 0.78 5.31
CA ALA A 169 -3.45 1.93 4.44
C ALA A 169 -3.48 3.18 5.32
N VAL A 170 -2.37 3.92 5.36
CA VAL A 170 -2.36 5.25 5.96
C VAL A 170 -3.09 6.16 5.00
N VAL A 171 -4.39 6.28 5.19
CA VAL A 171 -5.21 7.22 4.41
C VAL A 171 -4.74 8.62 4.77
N PRO A 172 -4.15 9.38 3.83
CA PRO A 172 -3.79 10.76 4.10
C PRO A 172 -5.06 11.49 4.46
N VAL A 173 -5.07 12.13 5.63
CA VAL A 173 -6.21 12.95 6.05
C VAL A 173 -6.43 13.98 4.96
N PRO A 174 -7.57 13.95 4.24
CA PRO A 174 -7.76 14.83 3.09
C PRO A 174 -7.54 16.28 3.50
N ALA A 175 -6.93 17.08 2.63
CA ALA A 175 -6.83 18.53 2.84
C ALA A 175 -8.20 19.15 3.18
N ALA A 176 -9.30 18.51 2.73
CA ALA A 176 -10.66 18.84 3.10
C ALA A 176 -10.93 18.85 4.62
N VAL A 177 -10.32 17.98 5.43
CA VAL A 177 -10.49 18.02 6.90
C VAL A 177 -9.82 19.26 7.49
N TRP A 178 -8.64 19.63 6.98
CA TRP A 178 -7.96 20.87 7.35
C TRP A 178 -8.72 22.12 6.89
N LEU A 179 -9.26 22.10 5.67
CA LEU A 179 -10.12 23.16 5.13
C LEU A 179 -11.45 23.25 5.87
N MET A 180 -12.04 22.13 6.26
CA MET A 180 -13.29 22.09 7.02
C MET A 180 -13.05 22.62 8.44
N GLY A 181 -11.95 22.22 9.09
CA GLY A 181 -11.57 22.73 10.41
C GLY A 181 -11.29 24.24 10.39
N SER A 182 -10.50 24.72 9.43
CA SER A 182 -10.21 26.16 9.30
C SER A 182 -11.42 26.97 8.84
N GLY A 183 -12.24 26.43 7.94
CA GLY A 183 -13.49 27.05 7.50
C GLY A 183 -14.51 27.20 8.62
N LEU A 184 -14.66 26.18 9.48
CA LEU A 184 -15.56 26.22 10.64
C LEU A 184 -15.10 27.28 11.66
N LEU A 185 -13.80 27.32 11.98
CA LEU A 185 -13.24 28.35 12.86
C LEU A 185 -13.44 29.76 12.28
N GLY A 186 -13.28 29.92 10.96
CA GLY A 186 -13.59 31.16 10.26
C GLY A 186 -15.04 31.58 10.41
N LEU A 187 -15.98 30.64 10.22
CA LEU A 187 -17.42 30.89 10.38
C LEU A 187 -17.79 31.24 11.83
N VAL A 188 -17.20 30.59 12.83
CA VAL A 188 -17.40 30.94 14.26
C VAL A 188 -16.90 32.36 14.54
N GLY A 189 -15.76 32.75 13.97
CA GLY A 189 -15.22 34.11 14.07
C GLY A 189 -16.16 35.17 13.49
N VAL A 190 -16.75 34.89 12.32
CA VAL A 190 -17.74 35.77 11.68
C VAL A 190 -19.04 35.84 12.48
N ALA A 191 -19.51 34.71 13.02
CA ALA A 191 -20.72 34.66 13.83
C ALA A 191 -20.61 35.49 15.11
N ARG A 192 -19.45 35.47 15.79
CA ARG A 192 -19.22 36.29 17.00
C ARG A 192 -19.26 37.79 16.75
N ARG A 193 -18.81 38.27 15.58
CA ARG A 193 -18.84 39.70 15.24
C ARG A 193 -20.23 40.28 15.10
N ARG A 194 -21.26 39.44 14.95
CA ARG A 194 -22.63 39.89 14.71
C ARG A 194 -23.45 40.14 15.98
N ILE A 195 -22.92 39.78 17.15
CA ILE A 195 -23.60 39.89 18.45
C ILE A 195 -23.22 41.19 19.17
N ASN A 196 -22.13 41.85 18.73
CA ASN A 196 -21.71 43.18 19.20
C ASN A 196 -22.03 44.24 18.15
#